data_AF-A0A183MNU8-F1
#
_entry.id   AF-A0A183MNU8-F1
#
_cell.length_a   1.000
_cell.length_b   1.000
_cell.length_c   1.000
_cell.angle_alpha   90.00
_cell.angle_beta   90.00
_cell.angle_gamma   90.00
#
_symmetry.space_group_name_H-M   'P 1'
#
loop_
_entity.id
_entity.type
_entity.pdbx_description
1 polymer ?
#
loop_
_entity_poly.entity_id
_entity_poly.type
_entity_poly.pdbx_seq_one_letter_code
_entity_poly.pdbx_strand_id
1 'polypeptide(L)'
;MPDYCNEENLKQTESVTMHEVNKLYPNDPGLDVASLKIIELSKKIRELNASLVSERNKSNNLYQIVRKLETESINSSNKNVLCSLCKQNSITTNENIENISDDAEQEKKKKNKLKKLESIVMELRQKIQTLNHDLLLAKKVIESETGELIPNLNSWLTNLKLKPDGTYGNWRGRQQQIIALKNRITKLQSQLTLKCSSRIEDVISKENIENETFSGATLLDIHSFQDNDDNMTSKTSKLDPIIEQNDHRTTNIIQLQNDKKQLEEEIDFTKKNLQKIKLHHHHLLQEQKELKQQILFLINKSKHDNELIESLIQHRNNLQNELNKINQMNQEKTNEIEKLNEEQLNFKQIKDVEIKKLEEIIMEKNHLIDNMNERLSTTNQIHLNISKHEIINETNNEIQSNLMNSSHYDLDYIKNYKIERDGLIKLIETMECRIEELINEKMKLEMKNAELTRKTLVKPNVKNQFLLINEKSIKSDDNHSNNNNNDNNNGNNDNNNNEQLFHNLINDNYIKNLIQKCSLSSYSMKIIIKCIKQYQTILIQYYNEIINLKNNIKLILDYHKDDFKLMMNIIDELKQQPPPPQQQQPPPPTPEQQPPPQQQ
;
A
#
# COMPACT_ATOMS: atom_id res chain seq x y z
N MET A 1 -1.89 35.51 -6.16
CA MET A 1 -2.54 36.75 -5.69
C MET A 1 -3.88 36.33 -5.11
N PRO A 2 -4.04 36.46 -3.78
CA PRO A 2 -4.47 37.73 -3.20
C PRO A 2 -3.45 38.31 -2.21
N ASP A 3 -3.40 39.65 -2.23
CA ASP A 3 -2.63 40.52 -1.36
C ASP A 3 -3.21 40.57 0.06
N TYR A 4 -2.32 40.60 1.04
CA TYR A 4 -2.61 41.12 2.38
C TYR A 4 -1.45 42.04 2.79
N CYS A 5 -1.50 43.27 2.27
CA CYS A 5 -0.94 44.45 2.93
C CYS A 5 -2.15 45.29 3.35
N ASN A 6 -2.33 45.53 4.64
CA ASN A 6 -2.95 46.72 5.22
C ASN A 6 -3.00 46.57 6.75
N GLU A 7 -1.98 47.09 7.42
CA GLU A 7 -2.06 47.52 8.82
C GLU A 7 -1.51 48.94 8.91
N GLU A 8 -2.38 49.91 8.62
CA GLU A 8 -2.25 51.26 9.15
C GLU A 8 -3.41 51.52 10.11
N ASN A 9 -3.10 52.26 11.17
CA ASN A 9 -3.97 52.78 12.23
C ASN A 9 -4.17 51.87 13.45
N LEU A 10 -3.34 52.08 14.48
CA LEU A 10 -3.80 52.68 15.74
C LEU A 10 -2.58 53.07 16.60
N LYS A 11 -2.14 54.32 16.46
CA LYS A 11 -1.41 55.05 17.51
C LYS A 11 -2.38 56.05 18.13
N GLN A 12 -2.27 56.23 19.44
CA GLN A 12 -2.89 57.24 20.31
C GLN A 12 -4.26 56.92 20.92
N THR A 13 -4.22 56.58 22.20
CA THR A 13 -4.96 57.17 23.34
C THR A 13 -4.25 56.63 24.61
N GLU A 14 -3.22 57.27 25.15
CA GLU A 14 -3.24 58.41 26.08
C GLU A 14 -4.10 58.25 27.34
N SER A 15 -3.40 57.92 28.44
CA SER A 15 -3.45 58.47 29.82
C SER A 15 -4.65 58.28 30.75
N VAL A 16 -4.31 58.36 32.06
CA VAL A 16 -5.15 58.44 33.28
C VAL A 16 -5.50 57.06 33.87
N THR A 17 -5.14 56.66 35.10
CA THR A 17 -5.10 57.39 36.39
C THR A 17 -4.06 56.77 37.34
N MET A 18 -3.31 57.60 38.07
CA MET A 18 -2.51 57.22 39.25
C MET A 18 -3.23 57.73 40.49
N HIS A 19 -3.47 56.83 41.47
CA HIS A 19 -3.74 57.00 42.92
C HIS A 19 -4.51 55.72 43.34
N GLU A 20 -4.23 54.98 44.42
CA GLU A 20 -3.53 55.27 45.66
C GLU A 20 -3.38 53.94 46.46
N VAL A 21 -2.39 53.90 47.35
CA VAL A 21 -2.24 53.02 48.53
C VAL A 21 -2.09 51.50 48.31
N ASN A 22 -0.86 51.00 48.44
CA ASN A 22 -0.59 50.03 49.51
C ASN A 22 0.88 50.00 49.93
N LYS A 23 1.05 50.06 51.25
CA LYS A 23 2.31 50.17 52.01
C LYS A 23 3.28 49.04 51.65
N LEU A 24 4.50 49.43 51.26
CA LEU A 24 5.67 48.56 51.25
C LEU A 24 5.96 48.08 52.68
N TYR A 25 5.91 46.77 52.90
CA TYR A 25 6.72 46.11 53.93
C TYR A 25 8.00 45.59 53.27
N PRO A 26 9.20 45.76 53.86
CA PRO A 26 10.46 45.60 53.12
C PRO A 26 11.01 44.17 53.05
N ASN A 27 10.24 43.12 53.31
CA ASN A 27 10.76 41.74 53.37
C ASN A 27 9.70 40.67 53.00
N ASP A 28 9.26 40.63 51.75
CA ASP A 28 8.52 39.46 51.24
C ASP A 28 9.35 38.74 50.15
N PRO A 29 10.01 37.60 50.49
CA PRO A 29 10.83 36.86 49.53
C PRO A 29 10.02 36.31 48.34
N GLY A 30 8.69 36.29 48.41
CA GLY A 30 7.83 35.92 47.28
C GLY A 30 7.79 36.96 46.15
N LEU A 31 7.95 38.24 46.48
CA LEU A 31 7.91 39.34 45.49
C LEU A 31 9.20 39.39 44.64
N ASP A 32 10.34 39.07 45.25
CA ASP A 32 11.62 38.95 44.54
C ASP A 32 11.65 37.75 43.60
N VAL A 33 11.05 36.62 43.98
CA VAL A 33 10.94 35.43 43.11
C VAL A 33 10.02 35.70 41.91
N ALA A 34 8.89 36.37 42.12
CA ALA A 34 8.00 36.79 41.03
C ALA A 34 8.68 37.81 40.10
N SER A 35 9.40 38.78 40.67
CA SER A 35 10.16 39.79 39.93
C SER A 35 11.29 39.16 39.11
N LEU A 36 12.04 38.21 39.69
CA LEU A 36 13.05 37.41 38.99
C LEU A 36 12.43 36.62 37.84
N LYS A 37 11.25 36.00 38.05
CA LYS A 37 10.58 35.23 37.00
C LYS A 37 10.09 36.12 35.86
N ILE A 38 9.58 37.31 36.16
CA ILE A 38 9.19 38.30 35.15
C ILE A 38 10.42 38.77 34.36
N ILE A 39 11.56 39.01 35.01
CA ILE A 39 12.82 39.39 34.35
C ILE A 39 13.33 38.24 33.46
N GLU A 40 13.30 37.01 33.95
CA GLU A 40 13.71 35.81 33.20
C GLU A 40 12.83 35.60 31.96
N LEU A 41 11.51 35.66 32.11
CA LEU A 41 10.57 35.58 30.99
C LEU A 41 10.76 36.73 30.01
N SER A 42 10.99 37.95 30.50
CA SER A 42 11.27 39.12 29.66
C SER A 42 12.61 39.00 28.90
N LYS A 43 13.60 38.33 29.50
CA LYS A 43 14.87 37.99 28.84
C LYS A 43 14.65 36.93 27.76
N LYS A 44 13.87 35.89 28.06
CA LYS A 44 13.50 34.84 27.11
C LYS A 44 12.71 35.38 25.92
N ILE A 45 11.78 36.31 26.14
CA ILE A 45 11.01 36.97 25.08
C ILE A 45 11.93 37.79 24.17
N ARG A 46 12.89 38.53 24.74
CA ARG A 46 13.88 39.28 23.95
C ARG A 46 14.77 38.35 23.10
N GLU A 47 15.21 37.24 23.67
CA GLU A 47 16.01 36.23 22.96
C GLU A 47 15.22 35.58 21.83
N LEU A 48 13.99 35.14 22.08
CA LEU A 48 13.10 34.55 21.06
C LEU A 48 12.79 35.55 19.95
N ASN A 49 12.55 36.82 20.28
CA ASN A 49 12.35 37.86 19.28
C ASN A 49 13.61 38.10 18.43
N ALA A 50 14.81 38.10 19.04
CA ALA A 50 16.06 38.20 18.31
C ALA A 50 16.26 37.00 17.35
N SER A 51 15.97 35.78 17.81
CA SER A 51 16.00 34.57 16.98
C SER A 51 15.00 34.65 15.83
N LEU A 52 13.76 35.09 16.10
CA LEU A 52 12.71 35.25 15.09
C LEU A 52 13.11 36.27 14.01
N VAL A 53 13.64 37.44 14.41
CA VAL A 53 14.14 38.44 13.46
C VAL A 53 15.31 37.88 12.65
N SER A 54 16.22 37.12 13.27
CA SER A 54 17.34 36.49 12.57
C SER A 54 16.88 35.46 11.53
N GLU A 55 15.88 34.64 11.84
CA GLU A 55 15.28 33.67 10.91
C GLU A 55 14.48 34.37 9.81
N ARG A 56 13.75 35.44 10.13
CA ARG A 56 13.08 36.26 9.12
C ARG A 56 14.07 36.89 8.14
N ASN A 57 15.22 37.34 8.62
CA ASN A 57 16.30 37.86 7.78
C ASN A 57 16.94 36.77 6.90
N LYS A 58 17.18 35.57 7.44
CA LYS A 58 17.65 34.42 6.64
C LYS A 58 16.63 34.03 5.57
N SER A 59 15.36 33.93 5.93
CA SER A 59 14.26 33.64 5.01
C SER A 59 14.16 34.70 3.90
N ASN A 60 14.28 35.98 4.24
CA ASN A 60 14.30 37.06 3.25
C ASN A 60 15.53 37.00 2.33
N ASN A 61 16.71 36.65 2.86
CA ASN A 61 17.91 36.48 2.05
C ASN A 61 17.75 35.30 1.07
N LEU A 62 17.30 34.14 1.56
CA LEU A 62 16.98 32.99 0.73
C LEU A 62 15.93 33.33 -0.33
N TYR A 63 14.89 34.07 0.02
CA TYR A 63 13.89 34.54 -0.93
C TYR A 63 14.48 35.46 -2.00
N GLN A 64 15.40 36.37 -1.64
CA GLN A 64 16.10 37.20 -2.62
C GLN A 64 17.03 36.38 -3.53
N ILE A 65 17.72 35.37 -2.98
CA ILE A 65 18.58 34.47 -3.76
C ILE A 65 17.72 33.68 -4.76
N VAL A 66 16.61 33.10 -4.31
CA VAL A 66 15.66 32.39 -5.18
C VAL A 66 15.15 33.32 -6.28
N ARG A 67 14.73 34.54 -5.92
CA ARG A 67 14.27 35.52 -6.92
C ARG A 67 15.37 35.87 -7.94
N LYS A 68 16.61 36.03 -7.50
CA LYS A 68 17.76 36.26 -8.40
C LYS A 68 17.97 35.08 -9.35
N LEU A 69 17.97 33.86 -8.83
CA LEU A 69 18.10 32.63 -9.64
C LEU A 69 16.94 32.45 -10.61
N GLU A 70 15.71 32.78 -10.22
CA GLU A 70 14.54 32.79 -11.10
C GLU A 70 14.71 33.82 -12.22
N THR A 71 15.14 35.05 -11.89
CA THR A 71 15.39 36.07 -12.91
C THR A 71 16.56 35.70 -13.84
N GLU A 72 17.59 35.03 -13.33
CA GLU A 72 18.73 34.55 -14.11
C GLU A 72 18.33 33.38 -15.02
N SER A 73 17.48 32.47 -14.54
CA SER A 73 16.89 31.40 -15.34
C SER A 73 15.99 31.94 -16.46
N ILE A 74 15.17 32.95 -16.17
CA ILE A 74 14.30 33.58 -17.18
C ILE A 74 15.13 34.34 -18.21
N ASN A 75 16.18 35.05 -17.78
CA ASN A 75 17.11 35.74 -18.68
C ASN A 75 17.96 34.77 -19.53
N SER A 76 18.32 33.61 -18.99
CA SER A 76 18.99 32.53 -19.73
C SER A 76 18.06 31.89 -20.78
N SER A 77 16.78 31.71 -20.44
CA SER A 77 15.75 31.22 -21.37
C SER A 77 15.46 32.22 -22.50
N ASN A 78 15.48 33.52 -22.22
CA ASN A 78 15.22 34.56 -23.23
C ASN A 78 16.40 34.82 -24.19
N LYS A 79 17.64 34.48 -23.79
CA LYS A 79 18.81 34.55 -24.68
C LYS A 79 18.85 33.43 -25.74
N ASN A 80 18.15 32.31 -25.51
CA ASN A 80 18.11 31.18 -26.44
C ASN A 80 17.13 31.35 -27.63
N VAL A 81 16.30 32.40 -27.63
CA VAL A 81 15.31 32.64 -28.71
C VAL A 81 15.75 33.76 -29.66
N LEU A 82 16.84 34.49 -29.37
CA LEU A 82 17.24 35.66 -30.15
C LEU A 82 18.75 35.71 -30.45
N CYS A 83 19.30 34.70 -31.13
CA CYS A 83 20.56 34.87 -31.88
C CYS A 83 20.77 33.76 -32.93
N SER A 84 20.02 33.82 -34.04
CA SER A 84 20.28 33.01 -35.24
C SER A 84 21.19 33.73 -36.26
N LEU A 85 21.98 34.72 -35.84
CA LEU A 85 22.88 35.43 -36.75
C LEU A 85 24.03 36.12 -36.00
N CYS A 86 25.15 35.40 -35.83
CA CYS A 86 26.49 35.93 -36.13
C CYS A 86 27.57 34.86 -35.90
N LYS A 87 28.42 34.77 -36.92
CA LYS A 87 29.58 33.89 -37.05
C LYS A 87 30.76 34.41 -36.20
N GLN A 88 31.52 33.45 -35.67
CA GLN A 88 32.98 33.45 -35.44
C GLN A 88 33.53 33.77 -34.04
N ASN A 89 34.43 32.85 -33.64
CA ASN A 89 35.53 32.94 -32.68
C ASN A 89 35.19 32.88 -31.19
N SER A 90 35.38 31.72 -30.55
CA SER A 90 36.69 31.36 -29.97
C SER A 90 36.59 30.09 -29.12
N ILE A 91 37.69 29.34 -29.18
CA ILE A 91 38.00 28.06 -28.55
C ILE A 91 37.97 28.18 -27.02
N THR A 92 37.26 27.27 -26.33
CA THR A 92 37.73 26.46 -25.16
C THR A 92 36.54 25.94 -24.33
N THR A 93 36.69 24.74 -23.78
CA THR A 93 35.84 24.08 -22.76
C THR A 93 34.54 23.41 -23.23
N ASN A 94 34.71 22.32 -23.98
CA ASN A 94 33.79 21.18 -23.94
C ASN A 94 34.29 20.21 -22.87
N GLU A 95 33.57 20.13 -21.74
CA GLU A 95 33.52 18.98 -20.81
C GLU A 95 32.62 19.40 -19.64
N ASN A 96 31.32 19.06 -19.70
CA ASN A 96 30.37 18.89 -18.57
C ASN A 96 28.89 19.02 -18.99
N ILE A 97 28.44 18.23 -19.97
CA ILE A 97 26.99 18.17 -20.31
C ILE A 97 26.40 16.75 -20.17
N GLU A 98 27.19 15.70 -19.94
CA GLU A 98 26.64 14.34 -19.80
C GLU A 98 26.16 13.97 -18.38
N ASN A 99 26.50 14.73 -17.33
CA ASN A 99 26.04 14.45 -15.96
C ASN A 99 24.67 15.07 -15.58
N ILE A 100 24.02 15.83 -16.48
CA ILE A 100 22.74 16.49 -16.18
C ILE A 100 21.54 15.56 -16.46
N SER A 101 21.71 14.49 -17.25
CA SER A 101 20.58 13.63 -17.65
C SER A 101 20.08 12.74 -16.51
N ASP A 102 20.98 12.16 -15.73
CA ASP A 102 20.61 11.23 -14.65
C ASP A 102 20.14 11.96 -13.39
N ASP A 103 20.70 13.14 -13.10
CA ASP A 103 20.21 14.00 -12.02
C ASP A 103 18.84 14.59 -12.39
N ALA A 104 18.60 14.94 -13.66
CA ALA A 104 17.27 15.35 -14.13
C ALA A 104 16.23 14.22 -14.00
N GLU A 105 16.60 12.95 -14.18
CA GLU A 105 15.67 11.83 -14.04
C GLU A 105 15.39 11.49 -12.56
N GLN A 106 16.40 11.57 -11.69
CA GLN A 106 16.23 11.45 -10.24
C GLN A 106 15.46 12.63 -9.65
N GLU A 107 15.72 13.84 -10.11
CA GLU A 107 14.99 15.05 -9.75
C GLU A 107 13.55 14.97 -10.28
N LYS A 108 13.31 14.41 -11.47
CA LYS A 108 11.95 14.13 -11.99
C LYS A 108 11.22 13.07 -11.18
N LYS A 109 11.90 12.01 -10.71
CA LYS A 109 11.33 11.01 -9.79
C LYS A 109 11.01 11.63 -8.42
N LYS A 110 11.89 12.46 -7.86
CA LYS A 110 11.66 13.21 -6.61
C LYS A 110 10.52 14.22 -6.78
N LYS A 111 10.47 14.98 -7.88
CA LYS A 111 9.36 15.89 -8.26
C LYS A 111 8.05 15.13 -8.42
N ASN A 112 8.05 13.94 -9.02
CA ASN A 112 6.84 13.12 -9.15
C ASN A 112 6.37 12.55 -7.80
N LYS A 113 7.29 12.14 -6.92
CA LYS A 113 6.95 11.74 -5.53
C LYS A 113 6.43 12.93 -4.73
N LEU A 114 7.03 14.11 -4.88
CA LEU A 114 6.58 15.35 -4.26
C LEU A 114 5.16 15.71 -4.74
N LYS A 115 4.90 15.68 -6.05
CA LYS A 115 3.56 15.89 -6.62
C LYS A 115 2.52 14.89 -6.11
N LYS A 116 2.90 13.61 -5.93
CA LYS A 116 2.01 12.61 -5.31
C LYS A 116 1.72 12.95 -3.85
N LEU A 117 2.73 13.34 -3.08
CA LEU A 117 2.55 13.73 -1.70
C LEU A 117 1.72 15.02 -1.58
N GLU A 118 1.95 16.00 -2.45
CA GLU A 118 1.14 17.22 -2.58
C GLU A 118 -0.32 16.89 -2.92
N SER A 119 -0.58 15.94 -3.82
CA SER A 119 -1.93 15.45 -4.12
C SER A 119 -2.59 14.84 -2.88
N ILE A 120 -1.89 13.99 -2.12
CA ILE A 120 -2.39 13.40 -0.88
C ILE A 120 -2.67 14.48 0.18
N VAL A 121 -1.78 15.46 0.32
CA VAL A 121 -1.96 16.60 1.24
C VAL A 121 -3.17 17.43 0.82
N MET A 122 -3.38 17.65 -0.49
CA MET A 122 -4.55 18.35 -1.01
C MET A 122 -5.85 17.58 -0.74
N GLU A 123 -5.85 16.26 -0.96
CA GLU A 123 -6.99 15.39 -0.62
C GLU A 123 -7.30 15.41 0.89
N LEU A 124 -6.28 15.37 1.75
CA LEU A 124 -6.47 15.47 3.20
C LEU A 124 -7.01 16.84 3.61
N ARG A 125 -6.53 17.93 2.99
CA ARG A 125 -7.08 19.28 3.20
C ARG A 125 -8.54 19.34 2.77
N GLN A 126 -8.90 18.75 1.63
CA GLN A 126 -10.28 18.70 1.15
C GLN A 126 -11.17 17.87 2.08
N LYS A 127 -10.68 16.73 2.59
CA LYS A 127 -11.41 15.92 3.59
C LYS A 127 -11.62 16.68 4.89
N ILE A 128 -10.62 17.41 5.39
CA ILE A 128 -10.75 18.26 6.58
C ILE A 128 -11.78 19.37 6.34
N GLN A 129 -11.77 20.01 5.17
CA GLN A 129 -12.75 21.04 4.82
C GLN A 129 -14.17 20.48 4.75
N THR A 130 -14.34 19.30 4.13
CA THR A 130 -15.62 18.60 4.06
C THR A 130 -16.12 18.25 5.45
N LEU A 131 -15.27 17.65 6.29
CA LEU A 131 -15.61 17.29 7.67
C LEU A 131 -15.95 18.52 8.53
N ASN A 132 -15.24 19.63 8.35
CA ASN A 132 -15.57 20.89 9.03
C ASN A 132 -16.92 21.46 8.56
N HIS A 133 -17.23 21.35 7.27
CA HIS A 133 -18.53 21.75 6.74
C HIS A 133 -19.65 20.87 7.29
N ASP A 134 -19.47 19.56 7.30
CA ASP A 134 -20.41 18.60 7.87
C ASP A 134 -20.62 18.84 9.36
N LEU A 135 -19.55 19.16 10.11
CA LEU A 135 -19.62 19.53 11.52
C LEU A 135 -20.42 20.83 11.71
N LEU A 136 -20.24 21.83 10.84
CA LEU A 136 -21.00 23.07 10.86
C LEU A 136 -22.48 22.85 10.52
N LEU A 137 -22.77 21.99 9.53
CA LEU A 137 -24.14 21.59 9.18
C LEU A 137 -24.79 20.85 10.33
N ALA A 138 -24.11 19.88 10.93
CA ALA A 138 -24.59 19.15 12.10
C ALA A 138 -24.85 20.12 13.26
N LYS A 139 -23.95 21.06 13.52
CA LYS A 139 -24.15 22.14 14.51
C LYS A 139 -25.41 22.94 14.19
N LYS A 140 -25.61 23.38 12.95
CA LYS A 140 -26.78 24.15 12.54
C LYS A 140 -28.09 23.35 12.65
N VAL A 141 -28.05 22.05 12.34
CA VAL A 141 -29.19 21.14 12.53
C VAL A 141 -29.50 21.03 14.01
N ILE A 142 -28.49 20.81 14.86
CA ILE A 142 -28.67 20.77 16.32
C ILE A 142 -29.25 22.10 16.80
N GLU A 143 -28.73 23.26 16.40
CA GLU A 143 -29.29 24.58 16.75
C GLU A 143 -30.76 24.73 16.29
N SER A 144 -31.09 24.22 15.10
CA SER A 144 -32.47 24.26 14.59
C SER A 144 -33.42 23.32 15.35
N GLU A 145 -32.91 22.22 15.89
CA GLU A 145 -33.61 21.22 16.68
C GLU A 145 -33.62 21.54 18.18
N THR A 146 -32.70 22.36 18.69
CA THR A 146 -32.69 22.81 20.09
C THR A 146 -33.36 24.17 20.25
N GLY A 147 -33.42 24.99 19.19
CA GLY A 147 -33.84 26.38 19.28
C GLY A 147 -32.86 27.26 20.07
N GLU A 148 -31.70 26.73 20.44
CA GLU A 148 -30.64 27.40 21.18
C GLU A 148 -29.43 27.59 20.26
N LEU A 149 -28.88 28.81 20.21
CA LEU A 149 -27.61 29.08 19.54
C LEU A 149 -26.49 28.41 20.32
N ILE A 150 -25.62 27.63 19.68
CA ILE A 150 -24.52 26.90 20.32
C ILE A 150 -23.21 27.64 20.01
N PRO A 151 -22.63 28.43 20.94
CA PRO A 151 -21.38 29.14 20.66
C PRO A 151 -20.20 28.18 20.49
N ASN A 152 -20.12 27.15 21.34
CA ASN A 152 -19.06 26.13 21.32
C ASN A 152 -19.63 24.72 21.50
N LEU A 153 -19.41 23.85 20.51
CA LEU A 153 -19.92 22.48 20.48
C LEU A 153 -19.36 21.63 21.63
N ASN A 154 -18.08 21.79 21.99
CA ASN A 154 -17.44 21.00 23.04
C ASN A 154 -17.97 21.36 24.43
N SER A 155 -18.19 22.65 24.70
CA SER A 155 -18.80 23.11 25.95
C SER A 155 -20.26 22.64 26.07
N TRP A 156 -21.01 22.69 24.97
CA TRP A 156 -22.41 22.22 24.93
C TRP A 156 -22.52 20.70 25.16
N LEU A 157 -21.66 19.90 24.50
CA LEU A 157 -21.59 18.45 24.73
C LEU A 157 -21.16 18.10 26.16
N THR A 158 -20.28 18.90 26.76
CA THR A 158 -19.84 18.70 28.16
C THR A 158 -20.98 18.95 29.15
N ASN A 159 -21.85 19.93 28.87
CA ASN A 159 -23.04 20.20 29.68
C ASN A 159 -24.12 19.11 29.57
N LEU A 160 -24.11 18.34 28.47
CA LEU A 160 -24.98 17.17 28.28
C LEU A 160 -24.42 15.89 28.93
N LYS A 161 -23.09 15.83 29.12
CA LYS A 161 -22.44 14.67 29.75
C LYS A 161 -22.86 14.60 31.22
N LEU A 162 -23.24 13.40 31.66
CA LEU A 162 -23.72 13.08 33.01
C LEU A 162 -22.97 13.84 34.10
N LYS A 163 -23.70 14.67 34.87
CA LYS A 163 -23.22 15.12 36.18
C LYS A 163 -23.22 13.92 37.13
N PRO A 164 -22.31 13.86 38.13
CA PRO A 164 -22.22 12.76 39.09
C PRO A 164 -23.48 12.54 39.96
N ASP A 165 -24.49 13.40 39.84
CA ASP A 165 -25.76 13.36 40.57
C ASP A 165 -26.92 12.79 39.71
N GLY A 166 -26.63 11.95 38.72
CA GLY A 166 -27.64 11.19 37.93
C GLY A 166 -28.66 12.02 37.13
N THR A 167 -28.56 13.35 37.16
CA THR A 167 -29.50 14.25 36.48
C THR A 167 -28.96 14.62 35.11
N TYR A 168 -29.73 14.31 34.06
CA TYR A 168 -29.42 14.70 32.68
C TYR A 168 -29.39 16.22 32.55
N GLY A 169 -28.34 16.77 31.93
CA GLY A 169 -28.31 18.18 31.53
C GLY A 169 -29.50 18.50 30.63
N ASN A 170 -30.10 19.68 30.81
CA ASN A 170 -31.36 20.15 30.21
C ASN A 170 -31.43 20.07 28.68
N TRP A 171 -31.58 18.87 28.12
CA TRP A 171 -31.91 18.71 26.71
C TRP A 171 -33.42 18.87 26.55
N ARG A 172 -33.85 20.03 26.04
CA ARG A 172 -35.24 20.32 25.71
C ARG A 172 -35.37 20.55 24.22
N GLY A 173 -35.53 19.46 23.45
CA GLY A 173 -35.65 19.54 21.99
C GLY A 173 -36.83 20.42 21.54
N ARG A 174 -36.77 20.92 20.30
CA ARG A 174 -37.77 21.78 19.65
C ARG A 174 -39.15 21.19 19.71
N GLN A 175 -39.28 19.88 19.53
CA GLN A 175 -40.55 19.19 19.68
C GLN A 175 -41.13 19.35 21.09
N GLN A 176 -40.31 19.23 22.15
CA GLN A 176 -40.75 19.44 23.53
C GLN A 176 -41.03 20.91 23.83
N GLN A 177 -40.29 21.85 23.22
CA GLN A 177 -40.58 23.27 23.32
C GLN A 177 -41.91 23.63 22.64
N ILE A 178 -42.18 23.09 21.45
CA ILE A 178 -43.45 23.25 20.74
C ILE A 178 -44.59 22.66 21.56
N ILE A 179 -44.43 21.46 22.14
CA ILE A 179 -45.45 20.86 23.01
C ILE A 179 -45.68 21.74 24.25
N ALA A 180 -44.63 22.25 24.89
CA ALA A 180 -44.75 23.12 26.05
C ALA A 180 -45.44 24.46 25.70
N LEU A 181 -45.12 25.05 24.55
CA LEU A 181 -45.77 26.26 24.04
C LEU A 181 -47.23 25.99 23.67
N LYS A 182 -47.55 24.88 23.01
CA LYS A 182 -48.93 24.45 22.73
C LYS A 182 -49.73 24.24 24.02
N ASN A 183 -49.14 23.62 25.03
CA ASN A 183 -49.78 23.45 26.34
C ASN A 183 -49.97 24.80 27.07
N ARG A 184 -49.05 25.75 26.90
CA ARG A 184 -49.19 27.10 27.45
C ARG A 184 -50.27 27.90 26.71
N ILE A 185 -50.33 27.80 25.38
CA ILE A 185 -51.36 28.43 24.54
C ILE A 185 -52.74 27.87 24.90
N THR A 186 -52.89 26.55 24.99
CA THR A 186 -54.17 25.92 25.41
C THR A 186 -54.55 26.31 26.83
N LYS A 187 -53.59 26.43 27.76
CA LYS A 187 -53.83 26.94 29.11
C LYS A 187 -54.26 28.41 29.12
N LEU A 188 -53.62 29.26 28.32
CA LEU A 188 -53.99 30.67 28.17
C LEU A 188 -55.36 30.84 27.47
N GLN A 189 -55.65 30.01 26.47
CA GLN A 189 -56.95 29.93 25.82
C GLN A 189 -58.02 29.51 26.82
N SER A 190 -57.75 28.48 27.63
CA SER A 190 -58.66 28.02 28.70
C SER A 190 -58.89 29.13 29.74
N GLN A 191 -57.84 29.87 30.11
CA GLN A 191 -57.95 31.02 31.01
C GLN A 191 -58.72 32.20 30.40
N LEU A 192 -58.61 32.42 29.08
CA LEU A 192 -59.39 33.42 28.36
C LEU A 192 -60.86 33.02 28.26
N THR A 193 -61.17 31.75 27.96
CA THR A 193 -62.56 31.27 27.96
C THR A 193 -63.18 31.32 29.35
N LEU A 194 -62.42 31.03 30.42
CA LEU A 194 -62.89 31.19 31.79
C LEU A 194 -63.12 32.67 32.16
N LYS A 195 -62.25 33.59 31.72
CA LYS A 195 -62.43 35.04 31.90
C LYS A 195 -63.54 35.63 31.04
N CYS A 196 -63.83 35.05 29.87
CA CYS A 196 -65.00 35.40 29.07
C CYS A 196 -66.28 34.87 29.71
N SER A 197 -66.26 33.64 30.24
CA SER A 197 -67.41 33.07 30.96
C SER A 197 -67.77 33.89 32.20
N SER A 198 -66.78 34.44 32.92
CA SER A 198 -67.03 35.31 34.08
C SER A 198 -67.52 36.72 33.71
N ARG A 199 -67.49 37.11 32.44
CA ARG A 199 -68.06 38.39 31.96
C ARG A 199 -69.43 38.19 31.28
N ILE A 200 -69.79 36.94 31.00
CA ILE A 200 -71.06 36.59 30.37
C ILE A 200 -72.19 36.44 31.40
N GLU A 201 -71.90 36.13 32.67
CA GLU A 201 -72.96 36.06 33.71
C GLU A 201 -73.55 37.43 34.11
N ASP A 202 -72.87 38.55 33.86
CA ASP A 202 -73.38 39.90 34.15
C ASP A 202 -74.12 40.57 32.95
N VAL A 203 -74.27 39.89 31.80
CA VAL A 203 -74.90 40.46 30.58
C VAL A 203 -76.02 39.58 30.00
N ILE A 204 -76.40 38.48 30.67
CA ILE A 204 -77.60 37.70 30.28
C ILE A 204 -78.85 38.37 30.89
N SER A 205 -79.20 39.54 30.37
CA SER A 205 -80.48 40.24 30.62
C SER A 205 -80.81 41.18 29.45
N LYS A 206 -80.80 40.64 28.23
CA LYS A 206 -81.52 41.10 27.02
C LYS A 206 -81.01 40.28 25.85
N GLU A 207 -81.62 39.13 25.60
CA GLU A 207 -82.70 38.97 24.63
C GLU A 207 -82.21 39.15 23.18
N ASN A 208 -82.02 38.00 22.53
CA ASN A 208 -82.39 37.65 21.16
C ASN A 208 -82.49 38.81 20.15
N ILE A 209 -81.63 38.80 19.14
CA ILE A 209 -82.02 38.75 17.73
C ILE A 209 -80.92 38.04 16.96
N GLU A 210 -81.36 37.09 16.16
CA GLU A 210 -80.59 36.21 15.29
C GLU A 210 -79.96 36.97 14.12
N ASN A 211 -78.89 36.38 13.58
CA ASN A 211 -78.50 36.45 12.18
C ASN A 211 -78.39 37.84 11.54
N GLU A 212 -77.17 38.38 11.47
CA GLU A 212 -76.77 39.07 10.24
C GLU A 212 -75.24 39.10 10.09
N THR A 213 -74.82 38.60 8.93
CA THR A 213 -73.52 38.75 8.30
C THR A 213 -73.01 40.19 8.42
N PHE A 214 -72.02 40.39 9.30
CA PHE A 214 -71.27 41.64 9.42
C PHE A 214 -70.37 41.82 8.18
N SER A 215 -70.95 42.37 7.11
CA SER A 215 -70.24 42.84 5.93
C SER A 215 -70.05 44.34 6.05
N GLY A 216 -68.80 44.75 6.19
CA GLY A 216 -68.41 46.15 6.31
C GLY A 216 -68.65 46.91 5.01
N ALA A 217 -69.65 47.79 5.01
CA ALA A 217 -69.70 49.02 4.24
C ALA A 217 -70.97 49.81 4.61
N THR A 218 -70.82 51.13 4.75
CA THR A 218 -71.86 52.16 4.74
C THR A 218 -72.92 52.15 5.86
N LEU A 219 -72.61 52.81 6.98
CA LEU A 219 -73.60 53.56 7.75
C LEU A 219 -73.06 54.96 8.04
N LEU A 220 -73.21 55.86 7.07
CA LEU A 220 -73.16 57.30 7.33
C LEU A 220 -74.52 57.68 7.91
N ASP A 221 -74.55 57.75 9.23
CA ASP A 221 -75.68 58.25 10.01
C ASP A 221 -75.74 59.78 9.84
N ILE A 222 -76.49 60.23 8.83
CA ILE A 222 -76.83 61.63 8.63
C ILE A 222 -78.04 61.91 9.52
N HIS A 223 -77.77 62.25 10.78
CA HIS A 223 -78.77 62.86 11.65
C HIS A 223 -78.76 64.39 11.52
N SER A 224 -79.93 64.87 11.12
CA SER A 224 -80.41 66.25 11.07
C SER A 224 -80.15 67.05 12.34
N PHE A 225 -79.52 68.23 12.20
CA PHE A 225 -79.71 69.35 13.12
C PHE A 225 -79.86 70.65 12.34
N GLN A 226 -81.14 70.94 12.09
CA GLN A 226 -81.86 72.21 12.21
C GLN A 226 -81.05 73.49 12.50
N ASP A 227 -81.39 74.50 11.70
CA ASP A 227 -80.99 75.90 11.76
C ASP A 227 -81.03 76.50 13.17
N ASN A 228 -79.92 77.13 13.55
CA ASN A 228 -79.90 78.36 14.34
C ASN A 228 -78.62 79.13 13.93
N ASP A 229 -78.83 80.32 13.37
CA ASP A 229 -77.79 81.31 13.11
C ASP A 229 -77.10 81.77 14.42
N ASP A 230 -75.92 82.36 14.28
CA ASP A 230 -75.02 82.91 15.30
C ASP A 230 -74.04 81.95 16.00
N ASN A 231 -72.99 81.54 15.27
CA ASN A 231 -71.58 81.69 15.70
C ASN A 231 -70.59 81.12 14.65
N MET A 232 -69.87 82.02 13.97
CA MET A 232 -68.98 81.72 12.83
C MET A 232 -67.49 81.58 13.24
N THR A 233 -67.17 80.81 14.28
CA THR A 233 -65.75 80.62 14.71
C THR A 233 -65.39 79.24 15.27
N SER A 234 -66.19 78.19 15.02
CA SER A 234 -65.90 76.84 15.54
C SER A 234 -65.85 75.73 14.46
N LYS A 235 -65.76 76.10 13.17
CA LYS A 235 -65.68 75.14 12.06
C LYS A 235 -64.24 74.71 11.71
N THR A 236 -63.22 75.34 12.28
CA THR A 236 -61.81 74.98 12.05
C THR A 236 -61.37 73.78 12.90
N SER A 237 -61.92 73.57 14.10
CA SER A 237 -61.48 72.48 15.00
C SER A 237 -61.96 71.08 14.62
N LYS A 238 -62.88 70.94 13.66
CA LYS A 238 -63.34 69.63 13.14
C LYS A 238 -62.64 69.23 11.84
N LEU A 239 -61.93 70.15 11.18
CA LEU A 239 -61.15 69.85 9.97
C LEU A 239 -59.82 69.17 10.33
N ASP A 240 -59.15 69.64 11.38
CA ASP A 240 -57.85 69.12 11.83
C ASP A 240 -57.84 67.61 12.08
N PRO A 241 -58.82 67.00 12.82
CA PRO A 241 -58.84 65.55 13.01
C PRO A 241 -59.16 64.75 11.74
N ILE A 242 -59.87 65.33 10.77
CA ILE A 242 -60.17 64.67 9.48
C ILE A 242 -58.95 64.69 8.56
N ILE A 243 -58.19 65.79 8.57
CA ILE A 243 -56.93 65.92 7.84
C ILE A 243 -55.89 64.96 8.44
N GLU A 244 -55.73 64.95 9.76
CA GLU A 244 -54.83 64.03 10.47
C GLU A 244 -55.22 62.55 10.23
N GLN A 245 -56.52 62.22 10.24
CA GLN A 245 -56.99 60.88 9.89
C GLN A 245 -56.70 60.51 8.42
N ASN A 246 -56.77 61.46 7.48
CA ASN A 246 -56.41 61.21 6.08
C ASN A 246 -54.91 61.09 5.88
N ASP A 247 -54.08 61.84 6.60
CA ASP A 247 -52.62 61.72 6.58
C ASP A 247 -52.17 60.38 7.17
N HIS A 248 -52.82 59.90 8.24
CA HIS A 248 -52.62 58.55 8.76
C HIS A 248 -53.06 57.46 7.78
N ARG A 249 -54.13 57.67 7.02
CA ARG A 249 -54.57 56.71 5.98
C ARG A 249 -53.60 56.68 4.81
N THR A 250 -53.14 57.83 4.32
CA THR A 250 -52.20 57.88 3.20
C THR A 250 -50.83 57.30 3.59
N THR A 251 -50.33 57.58 4.79
CA THR A 251 -49.11 56.95 5.31
C THR A 251 -49.25 55.44 5.47
N ASN A 252 -50.38 54.94 6.00
CA ASN A 252 -50.64 53.50 6.06
C ASN A 252 -50.73 52.85 4.67
N ILE A 253 -51.34 53.53 3.68
CA ILE A 253 -51.40 53.04 2.30
C ILE A 253 -49.99 52.96 1.70
N ILE A 254 -49.16 53.99 1.91
CA ILE A 254 -47.76 53.99 1.46
C ILE A 254 -46.96 52.86 2.13
N GLN A 255 -47.17 52.64 3.43
CA GLN A 255 -46.52 51.54 4.15
C GLN A 255 -46.94 50.17 3.59
N LEU A 256 -48.24 49.95 3.40
CA LEU A 256 -48.75 48.71 2.78
C LEU A 256 -48.24 48.52 1.35
N GLN A 257 -48.05 49.60 0.59
CA GLN A 257 -47.49 49.54 -0.75
C GLN A 257 -46.00 49.18 -0.74
N ASN A 258 -45.24 49.68 0.24
CA ASN A 258 -43.85 49.28 0.45
C ASN A 258 -43.75 47.81 0.91
N ASP A 259 -44.60 47.38 1.84
CA ASP A 259 -44.65 45.99 2.31
C ASP A 259 -45.01 45.04 1.17
N LYS A 260 -45.99 45.41 0.32
CA LYS A 260 -46.34 44.65 -0.88
C LYS A 260 -45.14 44.51 -1.82
N LYS A 261 -44.40 45.60 -2.07
CA LYS A 261 -43.21 45.57 -2.93
C LYS A 261 -42.11 44.68 -2.34
N GLN A 262 -41.87 44.76 -1.03
CA GLN A 262 -40.90 43.91 -0.35
C GLN A 262 -41.30 42.42 -0.45
N LEU A 263 -42.57 42.09 -0.25
CA LEU A 263 -43.07 40.73 -0.41
C LEU A 263 -42.93 40.22 -1.85
N GLU A 264 -43.16 41.06 -2.86
CA GLU A 264 -42.93 40.71 -4.27
C GLU A 264 -41.45 40.38 -4.54
N GLU A 265 -40.51 41.19 -4.01
CA GLU A 265 -39.07 40.94 -4.12
C GLU A 265 -38.64 39.65 -3.40
N GLU A 266 -39.19 39.36 -2.22
CA GLU A 266 -38.95 38.12 -1.48
C GLU A 266 -39.50 36.88 -2.23
N ILE A 267 -40.67 36.99 -2.86
CA ILE A 267 -41.24 35.93 -3.72
C ILE A 267 -40.32 35.67 -4.92
N ASP A 268 -39.79 36.71 -5.55
CA ASP A 268 -38.89 36.51 -6.70
C ASP A 268 -37.52 35.95 -6.29
N PHE A 269 -37.00 36.35 -5.13
CA PHE A 269 -35.80 35.74 -4.56
C PHE A 269 -35.99 34.26 -4.23
N THR A 270 -37.10 33.91 -3.59
CA THR A 270 -37.42 32.51 -3.25
C THR A 270 -37.63 31.65 -4.51
N LYS A 271 -38.27 32.18 -5.57
CA LYS A 271 -38.36 31.50 -6.88
C LYS A 271 -36.98 31.23 -7.49
N LYS A 272 -36.07 32.21 -7.47
CA LYS A 272 -34.69 32.04 -7.97
C LYS A 272 -33.93 30.97 -7.18
N ASN A 273 -34.05 30.98 -5.85
CA ASN A 273 -33.46 29.95 -4.99
C ASN A 273 -34.05 28.56 -5.26
N LEU A 274 -35.37 28.47 -5.45
CA LEU A 274 -36.02 27.21 -5.82
C LEU A 274 -35.48 26.67 -7.14
N GLN A 275 -35.30 27.52 -8.16
CA GLN A 275 -34.72 27.11 -9.45
C GLN A 275 -33.27 26.63 -9.29
N LYS A 276 -32.45 27.34 -8.49
CA LYS A 276 -31.08 26.93 -8.18
C LYS A 276 -31.04 25.57 -7.48
N ILE A 277 -31.91 25.33 -6.50
CA ILE A 277 -32.01 24.05 -5.78
C ILE A 277 -32.45 22.94 -6.74
N LYS A 278 -33.42 23.19 -7.64
CA LYS A 278 -33.84 22.22 -8.65
C LYS A 278 -32.70 21.82 -9.58
N LEU A 279 -31.89 22.78 -10.04
CA LEU A 279 -30.71 22.50 -10.86
C LEU A 279 -29.65 21.71 -10.09
N HIS A 280 -29.39 22.10 -8.84
CA HIS A 280 -28.46 21.36 -7.98
C HIS A 280 -28.92 19.91 -7.73
N HIS A 281 -30.21 19.71 -7.46
CA HIS A 281 -30.80 18.38 -7.29
C HIS A 281 -30.70 17.55 -8.57
N HIS A 282 -30.95 18.15 -9.74
CA HIS A 282 -30.78 17.48 -11.03
C HIS A 282 -29.32 17.05 -11.26
N HIS A 283 -28.36 17.92 -10.96
CA HIS A 283 -26.94 17.60 -11.04
C HIS A 283 -26.55 16.46 -10.10
N LEU A 284 -26.98 16.51 -8.84
CA LEU A 284 -26.73 15.45 -7.86
C LEU A 284 -27.36 14.11 -8.30
N LEU A 285 -28.55 14.14 -8.90
CA LEU A 285 -29.20 12.95 -9.44
C LEU A 285 -28.42 12.36 -10.62
N GLN A 286 -27.84 13.22 -11.47
CA GLN A 286 -26.97 12.78 -12.56
C GLN A 286 -25.68 12.15 -12.02
N GLU A 287 -25.01 12.78 -11.05
CA GLU A 287 -23.83 12.22 -10.39
C GLU A 287 -24.15 10.86 -9.74
N GLN A 288 -25.30 10.74 -9.08
CA GLN A 288 -25.75 9.46 -8.51
C GLN A 288 -25.91 8.38 -9.58
N LYS A 289 -26.44 8.73 -10.77
CA LYS A 289 -26.58 7.80 -11.89
C LYS A 289 -25.23 7.38 -12.45
N GLU A 290 -24.30 8.31 -12.60
CA GLU A 290 -22.94 8.04 -13.06
C GLU A 290 -22.18 7.15 -12.07
N LEU A 291 -22.27 7.43 -10.76
CA LEU A 291 -21.69 6.58 -9.72
C LEU A 291 -22.28 5.16 -9.73
N LYS A 292 -23.60 5.02 -9.91
CA LYS A 292 -24.23 3.69 -10.06
C LYS A 292 -23.70 2.94 -11.27
N GLN A 293 -23.47 3.61 -12.40
CA GLN A 293 -22.87 3.00 -13.59
C GLN A 293 -21.42 2.57 -13.35
N GLN A 294 -20.63 3.39 -12.65
CA GLN A 294 -19.26 3.04 -12.27
C GLN A 294 -19.21 1.83 -11.33
N ILE A 295 -20.12 1.76 -10.35
CA ILE A 295 -20.25 0.60 -9.46
C ILE A 295 -20.63 -0.65 -10.27
N LEU A 296 -21.57 -0.55 -11.20
CA LEU A 296 -21.97 -1.67 -12.05
C LEU A 296 -20.80 -2.17 -12.92
N PHE A 297 -19.99 -1.25 -13.45
CA PHE A 297 -18.77 -1.60 -14.19
C PHE A 297 -17.77 -2.35 -13.31
N LEU A 298 -17.55 -1.88 -12.07
CA LEU A 298 -16.68 -2.56 -11.11
C LEU A 298 -17.19 -3.96 -10.74
N ILE A 299 -18.51 -4.12 -10.55
CA ILE A 299 -19.12 -5.43 -10.30
C ILE A 299 -18.87 -6.38 -11.47
N ASN A 300 -19.06 -5.91 -12.71
CA ASN A 300 -18.80 -6.74 -13.89
C ASN A 300 -17.32 -7.11 -14.02
N LYS A 301 -16.41 -6.18 -13.71
CA LYS A 301 -14.98 -6.48 -13.66
C LYS A 301 -14.67 -7.55 -12.61
N SER A 302 -15.22 -7.42 -11.41
CA SER A 302 -15.06 -8.42 -10.34
C SER A 302 -15.60 -9.80 -10.75
N LYS A 303 -16.70 -9.87 -11.52
CA LYS A 303 -17.20 -11.14 -12.07
C LYS A 303 -16.20 -11.79 -13.02
N HIS A 304 -15.61 -11.02 -13.94
CA HIS A 304 -14.58 -11.55 -14.83
C HIS A 304 -13.32 -11.97 -14.07
N ASP A 305 -12.93 -11.22 -13.03
CA ASP A 305 -11.80 -11.59 -12.17
C ASP A 305 -12.11 -12.91 -11.42
N ASN A 306 -13.36 -13.11 -10.97
CA ASN A 306 -13.79 -14.37 -10.35
C ASN A 306 -13.78 -15.54 -11.34
N GLU A 307 -14.23 -15.35 -12.58
CA GLU A 307 -14.18 -16.36 -13.64
C GLU A 307 -12.73 -16.74 -13.99
N LEU A 308 -11.81 -15.78 -13.98
CA LEU A 308 -10.38 -16.03 -14.13
C LEU A 308 -9.84 -16.85 -12.95
N ILE A 309 -10.19 -16.49 -11.72
CA ILE A 309 -9.79 -17.24 -10.51
C ILE A 309 -10.31 -18.68 -10.60
N GLU A 310 -11.57 -18.87 -10.99
CA GLU A 310 -12.17 -20.19 -11.16
C GLU A 310 -11.43 -21.01 -12.24
N SER A 311 -11.11 -20.40 -13.37
CA SER A 311 -10.32 -21.02 -14.43
C SER A 311 -8.92 -21.45 -13.96
N LEU A 312 -8.26 -20.61 -13.14
CA LEU A 312 -6.96 -20.92 -12.56
C LEU A 312 -7.05 -22.05 -11.52
N ILE A 313 -8.10 -22.07 -10.70
CA ILE A 313 -8.36 -23.16 -9.75
C ILE A 313 -8.61 -24.47 -10.48
N GLN A 314 -9.42 -24.46 -11.54
CA GLN A 314 -9.64 -25.64 -12.38
C GLN A 314 -8.34 -26.14 -13.01
N HIS A 315 -7.50 -25.24 -13.54
CA HIS A 315 -6.20 -25.62 -14.09
C HIS A 315 -5.26 -26.23 -13.04
N ARG A 316 -5.18 -25.63 -11.84
CA ARG A 316 -4.40 -26.17 -10.71
C ARG A 316 -4.91 -27.56 -10.30
N ASN A 317 -6.23 -27.76 -10.24
CA ASN A 317 -6.82 -29.05 -9.90
C ASN A 317 -6.49 -30.11 -10.97
N ASN A 318 -6.51 -29.74 -12.26
CA ASN A 318 -6.11 -30.65 -13.34
C ASN A 318 -4.64 -31.06 -13.21
N LEU A 319 -3.74 -30.11 -12.96
CA LEU A 319 -2.32 -30.40 -12.74
C LEU A 319 -2.09 -31.28 -11.51
N GLN A 320 -2.82 -31.04 -10.41
CA GLN A 320 -2.74 -31.89 -9.23
C GLN A 320 -3.20 -33.32 -9.52
N ASN A 321 -4.27 -33.47 -10.33
CA ASN A 321 -4.77 -34.77 -10.76
C ASN A 321 -3.75 -35.50 -11.66
N GLU A 322 -3.10 -34.79 -12.58
CA GLU A 322 -2.02 -35.36 -13.41
C GLU A 322 -0.81 -35.77 -12.56
N LEU A 323 -0.40 -34.95 -11.59
CA LEU A 323 0.69 -35.28 -10.69
C LEU A 323 0.36 -36.52 -9.84
N ASN A 324 -0.86 -36.62 -9.33
CA ASN A 324 -1.32 -37.80 -8.59
C ASN A 324 -1.31 -39.05 -9.47
N LYS A 325 -1.73 -38.96 -10.74
CA LYS A 325 -1.65 -40.05 -11.71
C LYS A 325 -0.21 -40.47 -11.99
N ILE A 326 0.71 -39.51 -12.17
CA ILE A 326 2.14 -39.80 -12.37
C ILE A 326 2.73 -40.48 -11.13
N ASN A 327 2.39 -40.02 -9.93
CA ASN A 327 2.83 -40.63 -8.68
C ASN A 327 2.31 -42.06 -8.54
N GLN A 328 1.04 -42.31 -8.87
CA GLN A 328 0.49 -43.67 -8.86
C GLN A 328 1.21 -44.57 -9.87
N MET A 329 1.42 -44.10 -11.10
CA MET A 329 2.16 -44.86 -12.12
C MET A 329 3.61 -45.14 -11.69
N ASN A 330 4.26 -44.20 -11.00
CA ASN A 330 5.60 -44.39 -10.46
C ASN A 330 5.61 -45.43 -9.34
N GLN A 331 4.62 -45.42 -8.44
CA GLN A 331 4.48 -46.44 -7.40
C GLN A 331 4.27 -47.84 -8.00
N GLU A 332 3.45 -47.95 -9.04
CA GLU A 332 3.25 -49.22 -9.75
C GLU A 332 4.55 -49.72 -10.39
N LYS A 333 5.30 -48.84 -11.06
CA LYS A 333 6.62 -49.18 -11.63
C LYS A 333 7.65 -49.55 -10.57
N THR A 334 7.70 -48.86 -9.43
CA THR A 334 8.64 -49.23 -8.35
C THR A 334 8.31 -50.61 -7.79
N ASN A 335 7.03 -50.92 -7.63
CA ASN A 335 6.59 -52.25 -7.16
C ASN A 335 6.94 -53.34 -8.19
N GLU A 336 6.82 -53.05 -9.49
CA GLU A 336 7.19 -53.98 -10.55
C GLU A 336 8.71 -54.22 -10.62
N ILE A 337 9.52 -53.16 -10.45
CA ILE A 337 10.97 -53.26 -10.34
C ILE A 337 11.37 -54.08 -9.11
N GLU A 338 10.71 -53.86 -7.96
CA GLU A 338 10.98 -54.61 -6.73
C GLU A 338 10.70 -56.10 -6.91
N LYS A 339 9.57 -56.47 -7.54
CA LYS A 339 9.27 -57.86 -7.90
C LYS A 339 10.31 -58.47 -8.83
N LEU A 340 10.71 -57.77 -9.89
CA LEU A 340 11.74 -58.26 -10.80
C LEU A 340 13.09 -58.47 -10.09
N ASN A 341 13.41 -57.61 -9.13
CA ASN A 341 14.64 -57.73 -8.34
C ASN A 341 14.58 -58.92 -7.38
N GLU A 342 13.43 -59.18 -6.76
CA GLU A 342 13.19 -60.39 -5.95
C GLU A 342 13.32 -61.67 -6.80
N GLU A 343 12.73 -61.68 -8.01
CA GLU A 343 12.87 -62.79 -8.95
C GLU A 343 14.33 -63.01 -9.37
N GLN A 344 15.08 -61.94 -9.66
CA GLN A 344 16.51 -62.03 -9.96
C GLN A 344 17.32 -62.57 -8.78
N LEU A 345 17.01 -62.14 -7.56
CA LEU A 345 17.67 -62.62 -6.36
C LEU A 345 17.42 -64.11 -6.15
N ASN A 346 16.18 -64.57 -6.34
CA ASN A 346 15.83 -65.99 -6.28
C ASN A 346 16.58 -66.80 -7.35
N PHE A 347 16.63 -66.32 -8.59
CA PHE A 347 17.40 -66.96 -9.66
C PHE A 347 18.90 -67.04 -9.33
N LYS A 348 19.45 -65.99 -8.74
CA LYS A 348 20.86 -65.95 -8.34
C LYS A 348 21.14 -66.96 -7.22
N GLN A 349 20.27 -67.04 -6.21
CA GLN A 349 20.39 -68.04 -5.14
C GLN A 349 20.33 -69.47 -5.68
N ILE A 350 19.44 -69.76 -6.64
CA ILE A 350 19.35 -71.08 -7.28
C ILE A 350 20.66 -71.42 -8.01
N LYS A 351 21.20 -70.46 -8.79
CA LYS A 351 22.48 -70.64 -9.49
C LYS A 351 23.63 -70.84 -8.51
N ASP A 352 23.69 -70.10 -7.41
CA ASP A 352 24.74 -70.25 -6.40
C ASP A 352 24.69 -71.63 -5.72
N VAL A 353 23.50 -72.17 -5.47
CA VAL A 353 23.33 -73.55 -4.96
C VAL A 353 23.80 -74.58 -6.00
N GLU A 354 23.50 -74.38 -7.27
CA GLU A 354 23.92 -75.28 -8.34
C GLU A 354 25.44 -75.24 -8.58
N ILE A 355 26.04 -74.04 -8.54
CA ILE A 355 27.49 -73.86 -8.60
C ILE A 355 28.17 -74.62 -7.46
N LYS A 356 27.68 -74.49 -6.21
CA LYS A 356 28.24 -75.23 -5.07
C LYS A 356 28.20 -76.75 -5.26
N LYS A 357 27.10 -77.27 -5.82
CA LYS A 357 27.00 -78.71 -6.15
C LYS A 357 28.03 -79.12 -7.21
N LEU A 358 28.22 -78.29 -8.24
CA LEU A 358 29.23 -78.55 -9.28
C LEU A 358 30.66 -78.47 -8.73
N GLU A 359 30.95 -77.52 -7.84
CA GLU A 359 32.24 -77.41 -7.15
C GLU A 359 32.53 -78.65 -6.30
N GLU A 360 31.53 -79.17 -5.57
CA GLU A 360 31.65 -80.39 -4.78
C GLU A 360 31.95 -81.61 -5.66
N ILE A 361 31.24 -81.75 -6.79
CA ILE A 361 31.50 -82.82 -7.78
C ILE A 361 32.92 -82.70 -8.36
N ILE A 362 33.38 -81.48 -8.70
CA ILE A 362 34.73 -81.26 -9.21
C ILE A 362 35.78 -81.63 -8.16
N MET A 363 35.57 -81.26 -6.89
CA MET A 363 36.47 -81.61 -5.80
C MET A 363 36.55 -83.13 -5.60
N GLU A 364 35.43 -83.84 -5.65
CA GLU A 364 35.39 -85.31 -5.58
C GLU A 364 36.12 -85.95 -6.77
N LYS A 365 35.92 -85.42 -7.99
CA LYS A 365 36.63 -85.88 -9.19
C LYS A 365 38.13 -85.63 -9.11
N ASN A 366 38.56 -84.46 -8.62
CA ASN A 366 39.97 -84.14 -8.44
C ASN A 366 40.62 -85.06 -7.40
N HIS A 367 39.95 -85.33 -6.27
CA HIS A 367 40.44 -86.30 -5.29
C HIS A 367 40.59 -87.71 -5.89
N LEU A 368 39.65 -88.13 -6.75
CA LEU A 368 39.77 -89.41 -7.47
C LEU A 368 40.96 -89.41 -8.44
N ILE A 369 41.18 -88.31 -9.16
CA ILE A 369 42.32 -88.13 -10.06
C ILE A 369 43.64 -88.19 -9.28
N ASP A 370 43.74 -87.52 -8.13
CA ASP A 370 44.94 -87.54 -7.28
C ASP A 370 45.25 -88.95 -6.78
N ASN A 371 44.23 -89.69 -6.32
CA ASN A 371 44.37 -91.09 -5.93
C ASN A 371 44.82 -91.97 -7.12
N MET A 372 44.23 -91.77 -8.31
CA MET A 372 44.68 -92.47 -9.52
C MET A 372 46.13 -92.12 -9.91
N ASN A 373 46.54 -90.86 -9.78
CA ASN A 373 47.90 -90.39 -10.05
C ASN A 373 48.91 -90.93 -9.04
N GLU A 374 48.52 -91.07 -7.77
CA GLU A 374 49.33 -91.71 -6.72
C GLU A 374 49.52 -93.20 -7.01
N ARG A 375 48.47 -93.89 -7.45
CA ARG A 375 48.53 -95.28 -7.94
C ARG A 375 49.39 -95.43 -9.20
N LEU A 376 49.32 -94.49 -10.14
CA LEU A 376 50.18 -94.48 -11.33
C LEU A 376 51.64 -94.21 -10.96
N SER A 377 51.90 -93.29 -10.03
CA SER A 377 53.25 -92.98 -9.55
C SER A 377 53.89 -94.18 -8.83
N THR A 378 53.14 -94.88 -7.99
CA THR A 378 53.60 -96.12 -7.34
C THR A 378 53.81 -97.25 -8.35
N THR A 379 52.93 -97.40 -9.35
CA THR A 379 53.10 -98.39 -10.43
C THR A 379 54.31 -98.07 -11.31
N ASN A 380 54.55 -96.81 -11.65
CA ASN A 380 55.71 -96.36 -12.41
C ASN A 380 57.02 -96.52 -11.62
N GLN A 381 57.00 -96.32 -10.29
CA GLN A 381 58.15 -96.63 -9.43
C GLN A 381 58.44 -98.14 -9.34
N ILE A 382 57.39 -98.99 -9.33
CA ILE A 382 57.54 -100.45 -9.44
C ILE A 382 58.11 -100.82 -10.83
N HIS A 383 57.69 -100.14 -11.89
CA HIS A 383 58.19 -100.35 -13.25
C HIS A 383 59.66 -99.90 -13.42
N LEU A 384 60.08 -98.83 -12.73
CA LEU A 384 61.49 -98.41 -12.68
C LEU A 384 62.37 -99.40 -11.91
N ASN A 385 61.83 -100.12 -10.93
CA ASN A 385 62.56 -101.13 -10.17
C ASN A 385 62.68 -102.49 -10.88
N ILE A 386 61.84 -102.78 -11.88
CA ILE A 386 61.83 -104.08 -12.58
C ILE A 386 62.52 -104.05 -13.95
N SER A 387 62.76 -102.89 -14.55
CA SER A 387 63.23 -102.84 -15.95
C SER A 387 64.59 -102.15 -16.16
N LYS A 388 65.66 -102.80 -15.67
CA LYS A 388 66.99 -102.77 -16.33
C LYS A 388 67.12 -104.01 -17.23
N HIS A 389 66.38 -104.08 -18.34
CA HIS A 389 66.79 -104.86 -19.51
C HIS A 389 66.00 -104.45 -20.76
N GLU A 390 66.76 -104.11 -21.80
CA GLU A 390 66.53 -104.32 -23.24
C GLU A 390 65.24 -103.85 -23.95
N ILE A 391 65.46 -102.85 -24.82
CA ILE A 391 65.48 -102.96 -26.30
C ILE A 391 64.19 -103.33 -27.07
N ILE A 392 63.72 -102.33 -27.82
CA ILE A 392 63.41 -102.32 -29.27
C ILE A 392 62.23 -103.17 -29.81
N ASN A 393 61.29 -102.46 -30.43
CA ASN A 393 60.62 -102.65 -31.74
C ASN A 393 59.10 -102.45 -31.64
N GLU A 394 58.48 -101.48 -32.30
CA GLU A 394 58.32 -101.22 -33.76
C GLU A 394 56.93 -101.69 -34.23
N THR A 395 56.35 -100.90 -35.15
CA THR A 395 55.17 -101.17 -36.00
C THR A 395 53.80 -100.99 -35.34
N ASN A 396 52.75 -100.46 -35.99
CA ASN A 396 52.58 -99.75 -37.25
C ASN A 396 51.08 -99.33 -37.34
N ASN A 397 50.84 -98.37 -38.23
CA ASN A 397 49.64 -98.19 -39.06
C ASN A 397 48.42 -97.43 -38.54
N GLU A 398 48.27 -96.28 -39.21
CA GLU A 398 47.09 -95.83 -39.95
C GLU A 398 45.80 -95.59 -39.17
N ILE A 399 45.30 -94.36 -39.23
CA ILE A 399 44.15 -94.08 -40.08
C ILE A 399 44.12 -92.58 -40.42
N GLN A 400 43.89 -92.36 -41.71
CA GLN A 400 43.58 -91.12 -42.39
C GLN A 400 42.41 -90.34 -41.74
N SER A 401 42.26 -89.10 -42.22
CA SER A 401 41.09 -88.23 -42.12
C SER A 401 41.08 -87.24 -40.95
N ASN A 402 41.51 -86.01 -41.23
CA ASN A 402 40.60 -84.85 -41.27
C ASN A 402 41.38 -83.55 -41.51
N LEU A 403 41.80 -83.36 -42.77
CA LEU A 403 42.29 -82.08 -43.31
C LEU A 403 41.14 -81.21 -43.82
N MET A 404 39.95 -81.27 -43.23
CA MET A 404 38.74 -80.65 -43.81
C MET A 404 37.81 -79.88 -42.85
N ASN A 405 38.28 -79.44 -41.68
CA ASN A 405 37.42 -78.68 -40.74
C ASN A 405 37.94 -77.28 -40.37
N SER A 406 38.83 -76.67 -41.15
CA SER A 406 39.28 -75.28 -40.91
C SER A 406 38.37 -74.21 -41.52
N SER A 407 37.27 -74.58 -42.20
CA SER A 407 36.35 -73.63 -42.84
C SER A 407 35.06 -73.37 -42.04
N HIS A 408 34.76 -74.16 -41.00
CA HIS A 408 33.47 -74.05 -40.31
C HIS A 408 33.49 -73.03 -39.15
N TYR A 409 34.62 -72.89 -38.46
CA TYR A 409 34.80 -71.86 -37.43
C TYR A 409 34.77 -70.44 -38.02
N ASP A 410 35.21 -70.26 -39.25
CA ASP A 410 35.17 -68.95 -39.91
C ASP A 410 33.72 -68.56 -40.27
N LEU A 411 32.86 -69.54 -40.60
CA LEU A 411 31.48 -69.28 -41.00
C LEU A 411 30.60 -68.83 -39.83
N ASP A 412 30.78 -69.42 -38.64
CA ASP A 412 30.01 -69.06 -37.44
C ASP A 412 30.47 -67.72 -36.85
N TYR A 413 31.78 -67.41 -36.91
CA TYR A 413 32.27 -66.06 -36.58
C TYR A 413 31.74 -65.02 -37.58
N ILE A 414 31.78 -65.29 -38.90
CA ILE A 414 31.19 -64.41 -39.91
C ILE A 414 29.67 -64.25 -39.71
N LYS A 415 28.97 -65.30 -39.29
CA LYS A 415 27.53 -65.25 -39.00
C LYS A 415 27.24 -64.42 -37.75
N ASN A 416 28.04 -64.55 -36.69
CA ASN A 416 27.95 -63.73 -35.49
C ASN A 416 28.24 -62.25 -35.79
N TYR A 417 29.29 -61.95 -36.57
CA TYR A 417 29.58 -60.58 -36.99
C TYR A 417 28.50 -59.99 -37.92
N LYS A 418 27.84 -60.83 -38.74
CA LYS A 418 26.68 -60.38 -39.52
C LYS A 418 25.48 -60.05 -38.62
N ILE A 419 25.20 -60.87 -37.61
CA ILE A 419 24.13 -60.61 -36.64
C ILE A 419 24.41 -59.34 -35.83
N GLU A 420 25.65 -59.15 -35.39
CA GLU A 420 26.07 -57.94 -34.67
C GLU A 420 25.99 -56.69 -35.56
N ARG A 421 26.49 -56.77 -36.79
CA ARG A 421 26.36 -55.70 -37.79
C ARG A 421 24.90 -55.37 -38.09
N ASP A 422 24.04 -56.37 -38.28
CA ASP A 422 22.62 -56.16 -38.58
C ASP A 422 21.87 -55.61 -37.35
N GLY A 423 22.27 -55.99 -36.13
CA GLY A 423 21.79 -55.40 -34.88
C GLY A 423 22.20 -53.93 -34.72
N LEU A 424 23.45 -53.59 -35.09
CA LEU A 424 23.94 -52.22 -35.12
C LEU A 424 23.24 -51.37 -36.19
N ILE A 425 22.99 -51.93 -37.38
CA ILE A 425 22.22 -51.26 -38.44
C ILE A 425 20.81 -50.95 -37.94
N LYS A 426 20.14 -51.92 -37.30
CA LYS A 426 18.79 -51.72 -36.75
C LYS A 426 18.75 -50.70 -35.62
N LEU A 427 19.81 -50.64 -34.80
CA LEU A 427 19.97 -49.60 -33.78
C LEU A 427 20.14 -48.22 -34.43
N ILE A 428 20.97 -48.12 -35.47
CA ILE A 428 21.17 -46.88 -36.24
C ILE A 428 19.85 -46.45 -36.88
N GLU A 429 19.11 -47.34 -37.54
CA GLU A 429 17.79 -47.05 -38.12
C GLU A 429 16.79 -46.58 -37.06
N THR A 430 16.83 -47.17 -35.86
CA THR A 430 15.97 -46.75 -34.73
C THR A 430 16.37 -45.37 -34.22
N MET A 431 17.67 -45.08 -34.13
CA MET A 431 18.18 -43.77 -33.73
C MET A 431 17.88 -42.71 -34.79
N GLU A 432 17.98 -43.04 -36.08
CA GLU A 432 17.62 -42.17 -37.21
C GLU A 432 16.11 -41.85 -37.20
N CYS A 433 15.25 -42.87 -37.03
CA CYS A 433 13.81 -42.65 -36.84
C CYS A 433 13.54 -41.73 -35.64
N ARG A 434 14.24 -41.93 -34.52
CA ARG A 434 14.08 -41.09 -33.33
C ARG A 434 14.55 -39.65 -33.56
N ILE A 435 15.62 -39.47 -34.33
CA ILE A 435 16.10 -38.14 -34.72
C ILE A 435 15.08 -37.46 -35.63
N GLU A 436 14.50 -38.15 -36.60
CA GLU A 436 13.43 -37.61 -37.46
C GLU A 436 12.18 -37.22 -36.66
N GLU A 437 11.77 -38.04 -35.69
CA GLU A 437 10.68 -37.70 -34.75
C GLU A 437 10.99 -36.41 -33.97
N LEU A 438 12.19 -36.29 -33.42
CA LEU A 438 12.62 -35.10 -32.68
C LEU A 438 12.72 -33.86 -33.57
N ILE A 439 13.14 -34.00 -34.83
CA ILE A 439 13.14 -32.93 -35.82
C ILE A 439 11.70 -32.48 -36.12
N ASN A 440 10.77 -33.43 -36.31
CA ASN A 440 9.36 -33.14 -36.54
C ASN A 440 8.68 -32.48 -35.33
N GLU A 441 9.01 -32.94 -34.12
CA GLU A 441 8.52 -32.35 -32.87
C GLU A 441 9.04 -30.92 -32.68
N LYS A 442 10.34 -30.71 -32.93
CA LYS A 442 10.96 -29.37 -32.95
C LYS A 442 10.27 -28.46 -33.97
N MET A 443 10.01 -28.94 -35.18
CA MET A 443 9.32 -28.15 -36.23
C MET A 443 7.90 -27.78 -35.81
N LYS A 444 7.15 -28.70 -35.19
CA LYS A 444 5.81 -28.39 -34.63
C LYS A 444 5.86 -27.34 -33.53
N LEU A 445 6.84 -27.43 -32.62
CA LEU A 445 7.04 -26.43 -31.56
C LEU A 445 7.45 -25.07 -32.13
N GLU A 446 8.26 -25.05 -33.18
CA GLU A 446 8.68 -23.83 -33.87
C GLU A 446 7.50 -23.16 -34.59
N MET A 447 6.63 -23.94 -35.24
CA MET A 447 5.36 -23.45 -35.80
C MET A 447 4.44 -22.88 -34.71
N LYS A 448 4.29 -23.58 -33.58
CA LYS A 448 3.46 -23.12 -32.45
C LYS A 448 4.03 -21.84 -31.82
N ASN A 449 5.35 -21.71 -31.73
CA ASN A 449 6.03 -20.50 -31.29
C ASN A 449 5.86 -19.34 -32.27
N ALA A 450 5.94 -19.60 -33.59
CA ALA A 450 5.66 -18.60 -34.60
C ALA A 450 4.20 -18.13 -34.54
N GLU A 451 3.25 -19.02 -34.27
CA GLU A 451 1.84 -18.68 -34.09
C GLU A 451 1.60 -17.87 -32.81
N LEU A 452 2.23 -18.24 -31.70
CA LEU A 452 2.24 -17.45 -30.44
C LEU A 452 2.85 -16.07 -30.65
N THR A 453 3.91 -15.97 -31.45
CA THR A 453 4.54 -14.69 -31.81
C THR A 453 3.61 -13.83 -32.67
N ARG A 454 2.82 -14.43 -33.57
CA ARG A 454 1.78 -13.70 -34.33
C ARG A 454 0.61 -13.25 -33.45
N LYS A 455 0.18 -14.07 -32.49
CA LYS A 455 -0.90 -13.73 -31.53
C LYS A 455 -0.48 -12.63 -30.54
N THR A 456 0.80 -12.54 -30.19
CA THR A 456 1.33 -11.48 -29.30
C THR A 456 1.66 -10.18 -30.03
N LEU A 457 1.71 -10.17 -31.37
CA LEU A 457 1.99 -8.98 -32.19
C LEU A 457 0.74 -8.14 -32.56
N VAL A 458 -0.32 -8.19 -31.76
CA VAL A 458 -1.43 -7.21 -31.79
C VAL A 458 -1.37 -6.35 -30.53
N LYS A 459 -0.35 -5.49 -30.48
CA LYS A 459 -0.24 -4.16 -29.84
C LYS A 459 1.24 -3.86 -29.54
N PRO A 460 1.76 -2.67 -29.89
CA PRO A 460 3.19 -2.42 -29.84
C PRO A 460 3.62 -2.02 -28.42
N ASN A 461 4.56 -2.76 -27.81
CA ASN A 461 5.57 -2.13 -26.95
C ASN A 461 6.83 -3.01 -26.73
N VAL A 462 7.77 -2.81 -27.63
CA VAL A 462 9.24 -2.76 -27.46
C VAL A 462 9.88 -3.47 -26.24
N LYS A 463 10.50 -4.62 -26.57
CA LYS A 463 11.84 -5.13 -26.19
C LYS A 463 12.11 -5.56 -24.74
N ASN A 464 11.98 -6.86 -24.49
CA ASN A 464 13.01 -7.67 -23.82
C ASN A 464 12.93 -9.10 -24.36
N GLN A 465 13.90 -9.50 -25.17
CA GLN A 465 14.03 -10.87 -25.68
C GLN A 465 15.38 -11.40 -25.22
N PHE A 466 15.31 -12.27 -24.20
CA PHE A 466 16.43 -13.08 -23.72
C PHE A 466 16.86 -14.06 -24.81
N LEU A 467 18.16 -14.12 -25.06
CA LEU A 467 18.80 -15.13 -25.89
C LEU A 467 19.81 -15.86 -25.00
N LEU A 468 19.47 -17.09 -24.63
CA LEU A 468 20.37 -18.07 -24.02
C LEU A 468 21.40 -18.49 -25.07
N ILE A 469 22.67 -18.24 -24.79
CA ILE A 469 23.79 -18.83 -25.53
C ILE A 469 24.54 -19.76 -24.57
N ASN A 470 24.68 -21.00 -25.01
CA ASN A 470 25.37 -22.11 -24.37
C ASN A 470 26.81 -21.78 -23.93
N GLU A 471 27.16 -22.28 -22.75
CA GLU A 471 28.52 -22.49 -22.29
C GLU A 471 29.22 -23.55 -23.16
N LYS A 472 30.38 -23.19 -23.73
CA LYS A 472 31.55 -24.06 -23.90
C LYS A 472 32.70 -23.31 -24.57
N SER A 473 33.89 -23.50 -23.99
CA SER A 473 35.22 -23.18 -24.52
C SER A 473 35.69 -21.73 -24.37
N ILE A 474 36.67 -21.51 -23.48
CA ILE A 474 38.04 -21.04 -23.82
C ILE A 474 38.95 -21.45 -22.65
N LYS A 475 39.90 -22.35 -22.93
CA LYS A 475 41.15 -22.52 -22.21
C LYS A 475 42.17 -21.55 -22.82
N SER A 476 42.95 -20.85 -22.01
CA SER A 476 44.37 -20.56 -22.24
C SER A 476 44.94 -19.68 -21.12
N ASP A 477 45.79 -20.30 -20.31
CA ASP A 477 47.20 -19.95 -20.05
C ASP A 477 47.61 -18.53 -19.59
N ASP A 478 48.21 -18.55 -18.40
CA ASP A 478 49.54 -18.04 -18.06
C ASP A 478 49.84 -16.54 -17.80
N ASN A 479 50.24 -16.35 -16.53
CA ASN A 479 51.51 -15.77 -16.06
C ASN A 479 51.57 -14.37 -15.41
N HIS A 480 52.04 -14.43 -14.15
CA HIS A 480 52.85 -13.51 -13.36
C HIS A 480 52.34 -12.10 -13.00
N SER A 481 52.18 -11.85 -11.69
CA SER A 481 53.23 -11.17 -10.92
C SER A 481 52.98 -11.24 -9.41
N ASN A 482 54.02 -11.63 -8.68
CA ASN A 482 54.23 -11.35 -7.25
C ASN A 482 53.93 -9.89 -6.91
N ASN A 483 53.30 -9.64 -5.76
CA ASN A 483 54.01 -8.93 -4.68
C ASN A 483 53.30 -9.08 -3.33
N ASN A 484 54.12 -9.40 -2.32
CA ASN A 484 53.80 -9.36 -0.91
C ASN A 484 53.34 -7.94 -0.49
N ASN A 485 52.35 -7.86 0.39
CA ASN A 485 52.49 -7.15 1.66
C ASN A 485 51.40 -7.58 2.63
N ASN A 486 51.85 -8.02 3.81
CA ASN A 486 51.07 -8.10 5.02
C ASN A 486 50.49 -6.73 5.35
N ASP A 487 49.19 -6.67 5.64
CA ASP A 487 48.70 -5.82 6.72
C ASP A 487 47.40 -6.39 7.30
N ASN A 488 47.48 -6.76 8.56
CA ASN A 488 46.37 -7.12 9.42
C ASN A 488 45.47 -5.90 9.62
N ASN A 489 44.29 -5.89 8.99
CA ASN A 489 43.12 -5.14 9.42
C ASN A 489 41.87 -5.76 8.77
N ASN A 490 41.55 -6.97 9.20
CA ASN A 490 40.47 -7.76 8.64
C ASN A 490 39.15 -7.47 9.38
N GLY A 491 38.25 -6.75 8.72
CA GLY A 491 36.90 -6.50 9.23
C GLY A 491 36.07 -5.45 8.48
N ASN A 492 36.69 -4.51 7.75
CA ASN A 492 35.96 -3.40 7.10
C ASN A 492 36.29 -3.16 5.61
N ASN A 493 37.24 -3.90 4.99
CA ASN A 493 37.69 -3.60 3.63
C ASN A 493 36.81 -4.17 2.51
N ASP A 494 36.01 -5.22 2.77
CA ASP A 494 35.24 -5.88 1.70
C ASP A 494 34.10 -5.03 1.16
N ASN A 495 33.49 -4.17 1.99
CA ASN A 495 32.41 -3.29 1.54
C ASN A 495 32.92 -2.19 0.60
N ASN A 496 34.10 -1.61 0.86
CA ASN A 496 34.67 -0.56 0.01
C ASN A 496 35.12 -1.10 -1.34
N ASN A 497 35.68 -2.31 -1.38
CA ASN A 497 36.10 -2.95 -2.62
C ASN A 497 34.90 -3.30 -3.51
N ASN A 498 33.79 -3.75 -2.92
CA ASN A 498 32.57 -4.07 -3.65
C ASN A 498 31.87 -2.82 -4.21
N GLU A 499 31.86 -1.71 -3.47
CA GLU A 499 31.34 -0.43 -3.97
C GLU A 499 32.21 0.13 -5.11
N GLN A 500 33.54 0.05 -4.99
CA GLN A 500 34.45 0.45 -6.07
C GLN A 500 34.33 -0.42 -7.32
N LEU A 501 34.17 -1.75 -7.15
CA LEU A 501 33.92 -2.67 -8.26
C LEU A 501 32.59 -2.37 -8.97
N PHE A 502 31.54 -2.08 -8.21
CA PHE A 502 30.23 -1.68 -8.72
C PHE A 502 30.32 -0.36 -9.51
N HIS A 503 31.02 0.64 -8.98
CA HIS A 503 31.27 1.90 -9.68
C HIS A 503 32.07 1.70 -10.97
N ASN A 504 33.04 0.78 -10.98
CA ASN A 504 33.80 0.44 -12.18
C ASN A 504 32.94 -0.28 -13.24
N LEU A 505 32.04 -1.18 -12.83
CA LEU A 505 31.15 -1.92 -13.73
C LEU A 505 30.05 -1.05 -14.36
N ILE A 506 29.64 0.01 -13.67
CA ILE A 506 28.62 0.95 -14.17
C ILE A 506 29.22 2.05 -15.03
N ASN A 507 30.49 2.37 -14.83
CA ASN A 507 31.15 3.44 -15.57
C ASN A 507 31.16 3.15 -17.09
N ASP A 508 30.78 4.14 -17.90
CA ASP A 508 30.85 4.08 -19.36
C ASP A 508 32.27 3.81 -19.89
N ASN A 509 33.29 4.11 -19.09
CA ASN A 509 34.67 3.75 -19.39
C ASN A 509 34.89 2.22 -19.47
N TYR A 510 34.10 1.41 -18.76
CA TYR A 510 34.14 -0.04 -18.90
C TYR A 510 33.70 -0.48 -20.30
N ILE A 511 32.61 0.10 -20.80
CA ILE A 511 32.12 -0.15 -22.17
C ILE A 511 33.16 0.30 -23.19
N LYS A 512 33.75 1.50 -23.03
CA LYS A 512 34.80 2.02 -23.92
C LYS A 512 36.05 1.13 -23.94
N ASN A 513 36.49 0.66 -22.77
CA ASN A 513 37.64 -0.25 -22.67
C ASN A 513 37.34 -1.64 -23.26
N LEU A 514 36.12 -2.16 -23.08
CA LEU A 514 35.71 -3.43 -23.67
C LEU A 514 35.63 -3.33 -25.21
N ILE A 515 35.06 -2.22 -25.70
CA ILE A 515 35.02 -1.85 -27.12
C ILE A 515 36.42 -1.80 -27.72
N GLN A 516 37.37 -1.15 -27.04
CA GLN A 516 38.72 -0.98 -27.55
C GLN A 516 39.51 -2.30 -27.58
N LYS A 517 39.15 -3.26 -26.74
CA LYS A 517 39.78 -4.59 -26.68
C LYS A 517 39.15 -5.61 -27.64
N CYS A 518 37.94 -5.37 -28.13
CA CYS A 518 37.23 -6.32 -28.98
C CYS A 518 37.19 -5.87 -30.44
N SER A 519 37.93 -6.57 -31.31
CA SER A 519 37.89 -6.41 -32.78
C SER A 519 36.61 -6.99 -33.40
N LEU A 520 35.44 -6.45 -33.02
CA LEU A 520 34.13 -6.93 -33.47
C LEU A 520 33.56 -6.02 -34.57
N SER A 521 32.74 -6.61 -35.45
CA SER A 521 31.96 -5.87 -36.44
C SER A 521 31.07 -4.81 -35.77
N SER A 522 30.91 -3.64 -36.40
CA SER A 522 30.10 -2.51 -35.91
C SER A 522 28.67 -2.91 -35.54
N TYR A 523 28.09 -3.90 -36.25
CA TYR A 523 26.75 -4.40 -35.94
C TYR A 523 26.71 -5.22 -34.64
N SER A 524 27.62 -6.17 -34.48
CA SER A 524 27.73 -7.00 -33.27
C SER A 524 28.08 -6.15 -32.04
N MET A 525 28.93 -5.15 -32.23
CA MET A 525 29.31 -4.18 -31.21
C MET A 525 28.10 -3.38 -30.68
N LYS A 526 27.21 -2.92 -31.55
CA LYS A 526 25.98 -2.22 -31.13
C LYS A 526 25.04 -3.11 -30.31
N ILE A 527 24.94 -4.40 -30.67
CA ILE A 527 24.14 -5.37 -29.93
C ILE A 527 24.73 -5.59 -28.54
N ILE A 528 26.05 -5.82 -28.46
CA ILE A 528 26.75 -6.07 -27.20
C ILE A 528 26.66 -4.84 -26.28
N ILE A 529 26.88 -3.63 -26.80
CA ILE A 529 26.73 -2.38 -26.02
C ILE A 529 25.32 -2.28 -25.45
N LYS A 530 24.30 -2.59 -26.26
CA LYS A 530 22.91 -2.55 -25.81
C LYS A 530 22.64 -3.58 -24.71
N CYS A 531 23.18 -4.79 -24.83
CA CYS A 531 23.07 -5.82 -23.79
C CYS A 531 23.78 -5.39 -22.50
N ILE A 532 25.00 -4.85 -22.59
CA ILE A 532 25.75 -4.37 -21.43
C ILE A 532 24.98 -3.24 -20.72
N LYS A 533 24.42 -2.28 -21.46
CA LYS A 533 23.61 -1.21 -20.88
C LYS A 533 22.34 -1.74 -20.19
N GLN A 534 21.72 -2.77 -20.76
CA GLN A 534 20.58 -3.44 -20.12
C GLN A 534 21.00 -4.09 -18.79
N TYR A 535 22.11 -4.81 -18.77
CA TYR A 535 22.64 -5.40 -17.54
C TYR A 535 23.07 -4.36 -16.50
N GLN A 536 23.71 -3.27 -16.91
CA GLN A 536 24.05 -2.15 -16.02
C GLN A 536 22.79 -1.54 -15.39
N THR A 537 21.73 -1.34 -16.17
CA THR A 537 20.45 -0.82 -15.66
C THR A 537 19.85 -1.74 -14.59
N ILE A 538 19.86 -3.05 -14.84
CA ILE A 538 19.37 -4.06 -13.90
C ILE A 538 20.26 -4.10 -12.63
N LEU A 539 21.57 -4.03 -12.79
CA LEU A 539 22.52 -4.02 -11.68
C LEU A 539 22.33 -2.79 -10.77
N ILE A 540 22.11 -1.61 -11.36
CA ILE A 540 21.79 -0.37 -10.63
C ILE A 540 20.47 -0.53 -9.84
N GLN A 541 19.46 -1.17 -10.42
CA GLN A 541 18.19 -1.40 -9.73
C GLN A 541 18.37 -2.29 -8.49
N TYR A 542 19.06 -3.42 -8.62
CA TYR A 542 19.33 -4.31 -7.49
C TYR A 542 20.18 -3.64 -6.41
N TYR A 543 21.19 -2.87 -6.79
CA TYR A 543 22.01 -2.15 -5.81
C TYR A 543 21.22 -1.11 -5.02
N ASN A 544 20.32 -0.37 -5.68
CA ASN A 544 19.42 0.56 -4.99
C ASN A 544 18.47 -0.17 -4.03
N GLU A 545 17.99 -1.36 -4.40
CA GLU A 545 17.17 -2.20 -3.53
C GLU A 545 17.96 -2.68 -2.31
N ILE A 546 19.21 -3.13 -2.50
CA ILE A 546 20.12 -3.50 -1.39
C ILE A 546 20.37 -2.32 -0.45
N ILE A 547 20.60 -1.11 -0.97
CA ILE A 547 20.75 0.10 -0.15
C ILE A 547 19.48 0.38 0.66
N ASN A 548 18.31 0.28 0.03
CA ASN A 548 17.04 0.48 0.73
C ASN A 548 16.84 -0.54 1.84
N LEU A 549 17.17 -1.82 1.59
CA LEU A 549 17.13 -2.87 2.60
C LEU A 549 18.11 -2.60 3.75
N LYS A 550 19.34 -2.17 3.44
CA LYS A 550 20.35 -1.77 4.44
C LYS A 550 19.84 -0.62 5.33
N ASN A 551 19.19 0.37 4.74
CA ASN A 551 18.58 1.49 5.47
C ASN A 551 17.41 1.03 6.36
N ASN A 552 16.56 0.12 5.87
CA ASN A 552 15.47 -0.45 6.66
C ASN A 552 15.98 -1.27 7.85
N ILE A 553 17.03 -2.07 7.65
CA ILE A 553 17.69 -2.82 8.74
C ILE A 553 18.24 -1.85 9.80
N LYS A 554 18.86 -0.75 9.37
CA LYS A 554 19.35 0.28 10.28
C LYS A 554 18.21 0.92 11.09
N LEU A 555 17.09 1.23 10.44
CA LEU A 555 15.90 1.77 11.09
C LEU A 555 15.34 0.81 12.16
N ILE A 556 15.25 -0.48 11.84
CA ILE A 556 14.81 -1.53 12.78
C ILE A 556 15.76 -1.63 13.97
N LEU A 557 17.06 -1.58 13.74
CA LEU A 557 18.06 -1.58 14.82
C LEU A 557 17.93 -0.36 15.73
N ASP A 558 17.62 0.81 15.18
CA ASP A 558 17.42 2.02 15.98
C ASP A 558 16.11 1.96 16.79
N TYR A 559 15.03 1.40 16.24
CA TYR A 559 13.81 1.11 17.02
C TYR A 559 14.07 0.14 18.16
N HIS A 560 14.83 -0.94 17.94
CA HIS A 560 15.18 -1.87 19.01
C HIS A 560 16.01 -1.23 20.11
N LYS A 561 16.88 -0.26 19.79
CA LYS A 561 17.60 0.51 20.81
C LYS A 561 16.66 1.40 21.63
N ASP A 562 15.69 2.03 20.99
CA ASP A 562 14.69 2.87 21.66
C ASP A 562 13.78 2.02 22.57
N ASP A 563 13.35 0.84 22.11
CA ASP A 563 12.60 -0.13 22.94
C ASP A 563 13.41 -0.60 24.14
N PHE A 564 14.70 -0.88 23.93
CA PHE A 564 15.60 -1.26 25.02
C PHE A 564 15.77 -0.13 26.04
N LYS A 565 15.87 1.11 25.56
CA LYS A 565 15.92 2.30 26.42
C LYS A 565 14.62 2.49 27.20
N LEU A 566 13.48 2.26 26.56
CA LEU A 566 12.17 2.30 27.22
C LEU A 566 12.04 1.22 28.30
N MET A 567 12.46 -0.01 28.01
CA MET A 567 12.48 -1.09 29.00
C MET A 567 13.40 -0.75 30.19
N MET A 568 14.58 -0.18 29.94
CA MET A 568 15.46 0.27 31.03
C MET A 568 14.82 1.37 31.87
N ASN A 569 14.14 2.34 31.26
CA ASN A 569 13.40 3.36 31.99
C ASN A 569 12.28 2.76 32.86
N ILE A 570 11.54 1.77 32.35
CA ILE A 570 10.49 1.07 33.13
C ILE A 570 11.12 0.31 34.31
N ILE A 571 12.25 -0.36 34.11
CA ILE A 571 12.97 -1.05 35.18
C ILE A 571 13.43 -0.06 36.26
N ASP A 572 13.96 1.09 35.86
CA ASP A 572 14.39 2.13 36.80
C ASP A 572 13.20 2.77 37.54
N GLU A 573 12.05 2.92 36.88
CA GLU A 573 10.81 3.41 37.49
C GLU A 573 10.22 2.39 38.49
N LEU A 574 10.29 1.09 38.18
CA LEU A 574 9.92 0.01 39.10
C LEU A 574 10.86 -0.08 40.30
N LYS A 575 12.16 0.18 40.12
CA LYS A 575 13.13 0.24 41.23
C LYS A 575 12.94 1.44 42.15
N GLN A 576 12.33 2.52 41.66
CA GLN A 576 12.05 3.73 42.44
C GLN A 576 10.72 3.69 43.20
N GLN A 577 9.90 2.64 43.03
CA GLN A 577 8.70 2.46 43.85
C GLN A 577 9.07 1.99 45.27
N PRO A 578 8.60 2.67 46.33
CA PRO A 578 8.82 2.23 47.70
C PRO A 578 8.10 0.89 47.98
N PRO A 579 8.63 0.03 48.86
CA PRO A 579 8.02 -1.26 49.13
C PRO A 579 6.61 -1.10 49.74
N PRO A 580 5.64 -1.96 49.38
CA PRO A 580 4.29 -1.87 49.89
C PRO A 580 4.26 -2.13 51.41
N PRO A 581 3.38 -1.43 52.16
CA PRO A 581 3.26 -1.64 53.60
C PRO A 581 2.78 -3.07 53.90
N GLN A 582 3.49 -3.75 54.81
CA GLN A 582 3.11 -5.07 55.34
C GLN A 582 1.71 -4.99 55.96
N GLN A 583 0.72 -5.64 55.33
CA GLN A 583 -0.58 -5.86 55.95
C GLN A 583 -0.50 -7.03 56.93
N GLN A 584 -0.88 -6.72 58.16
CA GLN A 584 -0.97 -7.62 59.31
C GLN A 584 -1.92 -8.80 59.04
N GLN A 585 -1.54 -9.99 59.51
CA GLN A 585 -2.39 -11.19 59.54
C GLN A 585 -3.64 -10.96 60.40
N PRO A 586 -4.84 -11.39 59.97
CA PRO A 586 -6.00 -11.48 60.84
C PRO A 586 -6.01 -12.79 61.66
N PRO A 587 -6.52 -12.78 62.91
CA PRO A 587 -6.54 -13.94 63.82
C PRO A 587 -7.64 -14.96 63.46
N PRO A 588 -7.56 -16.21 63.97
CA PRO A 588 -8.45 -17.30 63.57
C PRO A 588 -9.85 -17.21 64.23
N PRO A 589 -10.92 -17.66 63.56
CA PRO A 589 -12.26 -17.71 64.16
C PRO A 589 -12.49 -19.00 64.97
N THR A 590 -13.09 -18.84 66.14
CA THR A 590 -13.65 -19.90 67.01
C THR A 590 -15.14 -20.10 66.67
N PRO A 591 -15.76 -21.26 66.96
CA PRO A 591 -16.90 -21.81 66.21
C PRO A 591 -18.26 -21.49 66.84
N GLU A 592 -19.26 -21.18 66.02
CA GLU A 592 -20.67 -21.22 66.46
C GLU A 592 -21.60 -21.84 65.40
N GLN A 593 -22.21 -22.95 65.85
CA GLN A 593 -23.63 -23.33 65.79
C GLN A 593 -24.27 -23.78 64.46
N GLN A 594 -24.66 -25.06 64.52
CA GLN A 594 -25.52 -25.82 63.62
C GLN A 594 -26.93 -25.19 63.45
N PRO A 595 -27.59 -25.40 62.30
CA PRO A 595 -29.04 -25.46 62.23
C PRO A 595 -29.55 -26.93 62.31
N PRO A 596 -30.79 -27.16 62.81
CA PRO A 596 -31.31 -28.49 63.14
C PRO A 596 -31.96 -29.21 61.94
N PRO A 597 -32.26 -30.52 62.07
CA PRO A 597 -32.73 -31.36 60.97
C PRO A 597 -34.26 -31.31 60.84
N GLN A 598 -34.79 -31.32 59.62
CA GLN A 598 -36.16 -31.75 59.38
C GLN A 598 -36.27 -32.63 58.14
N GLN A 599 -36.82 -33.82 58.40
CA GLN A 599 -37.33 -34.81 57.46
C GLN A 599 -38.71 -34.39 56.96
N GLN A 600 -38.91 -34.47 55.64
CA GLN A 600 -40.04 -34.97 54.85
C GLN A 600 -40.18 -34.20 53.54
#